data_AF-A0A1Q6TLK1-F1
#
_entry.id   AF-A0A1Q6TLK1-F1
#
_cell.length_a   1.000
_cell.length_b   1.000
_cell.length_c   1.000
_cell.angle_alpha   90.00
_cell.angle_beta   90.00
_cell.angle_gamma   90.00
#
_symmetry.space_group_name_H-M   'P 1'
#
loop_
_entity.id
_entity.type
_entity.pdbx_description
1 polymer ?
#
loop_
_entity_poly.entity_id
_entity_poly.type
_entity_poly.pdbx_seq_one_letter_code
_entity_poly.pdbx_strand_id
1 'polypeptide(L)'
;MEHFITGITINKLHHLSNIEINLNKEHRQHLLLTGKNGSGKTSLLLDIQRYLKAINEDKLYKVLDDYKKSLDFYQQKLNSDKEDINRYECEKNYNFYKNQINNYCGGIELSFKFCHSILSGRKKGKY
;
A
#
# COMPACT_ATOMS: atom_id res chain seq x y z
N MET A 1 -1.44 -23.71 -2.05
CA MET A 1 -0.56 -22.87 -1.20
C MET A 1 -1.42 -21.85 -0.49
N GLU A 2 -1.15 -21.60 0.79
CA GLU A 2 -1.90 -20.61 1.57
C GLU A 2 -1.39 -19.19 1.31
N HIS A 3 -2.34 -18.26 1.25
CA HIS A 3 -2.08 -16.83 1.18
C HIS A 3 -2.61 -16.18 2.47
N PHE A 4 -1.76 -15.42 3.14
CA PHE A 4 -2.12 -14.70 4.35
C PHE A 4 -1.20 -13.51 4.59
N ILE A 5 -1.70 -12.56 5.37
CA ILE A 5 -0.94 -11.38 5.82
C ILE A 5 0.13 -11.83 6.82
N THR A 6 1.35 -11.40 6.60
CA THR A 6 2.52 -11.68 7.46
C THR A 6 3.00 -10.44 8.21
N GLY A 7 2.43 -9.27 7.92
CA GLY A 7 2.74 -8.04 8.64
C GLY A 7 1.83 -6.89 8.25
N ILE A 8 1.64 -5.97 9.18
CA ILE A 8 0.89 -4.73 8.98
C ILE A 8 1.78 -3.59 9.49
N THR A 9 2.15 -2.67 8.59
CA THR A 9 2.85 -1.43 8.94
C THR A 9 1.85 -0.28 8.93
N ILE A 10 1.73 0.43 10.04
CA ILE A 10 0.90 1.62 10.19
C ILE A 10 1.82 2.84 10.08
N ASN A 11 1.88 3.44 8.90
CA ASN A 11 2.65 4.66 8.66
C ASN A 11 1.99 5.85 9.35
N LYS A 12 0.70 6.06 9.06
CA LYS A 12 -0.09 7.14 9.65
C LYS A 12 -1.58 6.82 9.64
N LEU A 13 -2.17 6.66 10.81
CA LEU A 13 -3.60 6.40 11.00
C LEU A 13 -4.11 7.25 12.17
N HIS A 14 -4.67 8.42 11.85
CA HIS A 14 -5.00 9.46 12.83
C HIS A 14 -3.79 9.85 13.70
N HIS A 15 -3.85 9.57 15.00
CA HIS A 15 -2.78 9.81 15.96
C HIS A 15 -1.76 8.66 16.02
N LEU A 16 -2.07 7.49 15.44
CA LEU A 16 -1.15 6.36 15.36
C LEU A 16 -0.19 6.56 14.19
N SER A 17 1.09 6.28 14.40
CA SER A 17 2.12 6.35 13.36
C SER A 17 3.31 5.49 13.75
N ASN A 18 4.01 4.96 12.75
CA ASN A 18 5.22 4.16 12.90
C ASN A 18 5.03 2.93 13.80
N ILE A 19 3.92 2.20 13.61
CA ILE A 19 3.63 0.96 14.34
C ILE A 19 3.77 -0.22 13.38
N GLU A 20 4.50 -1.25 13.80
CA GLU A 20 4.62 -2.52 13.07
C GLU A 20 3.96 -3.65 13.84
N ILE A 21 3.07 -4.38 13.18
CA ILE A 21 2.47 -5.62 13.68
C ILE A 21 3.04 -6.76 12.84
N ASN A 22 4.05 -7.44 13.37
CA ASN A 22 4.67 -8.58 12.72
C ASN A 22 3.86 -9.86 13.01
N LEU A 23 3.53 -10.62 11.95
CA LEU A 23 2.88 -11.92 12.04
C LEU A 23 3.82 -13.02 11.55
N ASN A 24 3.48 -14.26 11.84
CA ASN A 24 4.27 -15.41 11.39
C ASN A 24 4.35 -15.45 9.84
N LYS A 25 5.56 -15.64 9.29
CA LYS A 25 5.84 -15.68 7.84
C LYS A 25 5.62 -17.07 7.22
N GLU A 26 5.59 -18.11 8.04
CA GLU A 26 5.54 -19.51 7.63
C GLU A 26 4.13 -20.09 7.74
N HIS A 27 3.43 -19.77 8.83
CA HIS A 27 2.12 -20.30 9.19
C HIS A 27 1.12 -19.18 9.44
N ARG A 28 -0.16 -19.42 9.13
CA ARG A 28 -1.22 -18.46 9.41
C ARG A 28 -1.37 -18.26 10.92
N GLN A 29 -1.45 -17.01 11.34
CA GLN A 29 -1.61 -16.61 12.75
C GLN A 29 -2.92 -15.82 12.93
N HIS A 30 -3.64 -16.10 14.02
CA HIS A 30 -4.78 -15.27 14.42
C HIS A 30 -4.28 -13.96 15.02
N LEU A 31 -4.82 -12.83 14.53
CA LEU A 31 -4.58 -11.50 15.08
C LEU A 31 -5.85 -11.02 15.80
N LEU A 32 -5.74 -10.69 17.09
CA LEU A 32 -6.81 -10.09 17.87
C LEU A 32 -6.56 -8.59 18.04
N LEU A 33 -7.43 -7.75 17.49
CA LEU A 33 -7.39 -6.29 17.67
C LEU A 33 -8.32 -5.89 18.82
N THR A 34 -7.73 -5.51 19.95
CA THR A 34 -8.47 -5.08 21.16
C THR A 34 -8.02 -3.69 21.64
N GLY A 35 -8.68 -3.16 22.68
CA GLY A 35 -8.40 -1.87 23.28
C GLY A 35 -9.65 -1.00 23.42
N LYS A 36 -9.51 0.15 24.10
CA LYS A 36 -10.60 1.10 24.36
C LYS A 36 -11.25 1.64 23.09
N ASN A 37 -12.43 2.22 23.21
CA ASN A 37 -13.06 2.96 22.11
C ASN A 37 -12.16 4.12 21.66
N GLY A 38 -12.15 4.40 20.35
CA GLY A 38 -11.26 5.41 19.76
C GLY A 38 -9.79 4.99 19.62
N SER A 39 -9.41 3.75 19.98
CA SER A 39 -8.03 3.25 19.83
C SER A 39 -7.60 2.94 18.38
N GLY A 40 -8.45 3.20 17.39
CA GLY A 40 -8.12 3.00 15.97
C GLY A 40 -8.45 1.62 15.38
N LYS A 41 -9.09 0.69 16.13
CA LYS A 41 -9.44 -0.65 15.63
C LYS A 41 -10.21 -0.64 14.30
N THR A 42 -11.32 0.11 14.25
CA THR A 42 -12.17 0.21 13.04
C THR A 42 -11.43 0.87 11.90
N SER A 43 -10.70 1.96 12.17
CA SER A 43 -9.91 2.65 11.15
C SER A 43 -8.84 1.73 10.54
N LEU A 44 -8.15 0.92 11.36
CA LEU A 44 -7.19 -0.06 10.88
C LEU A 44 -7.86 -1.10 9.97
N LEU A 45 -9.02 -1.64 10.37
CA LEU A 45 -9.77 -2.60 9.55
C LEU A 45 -10.23 -2.00 8.21
N LEU A 46 -10.64 -0.73 8.19
CA LEU A 46 -11.04 -0.03 6.97
C LEU A 46 -9.87 0.15 6.00
N ASP A 47 -8.68 0.50 6.51
CA ASP A 47 -7.49 0.62 5.67
C ASP A 47 -7.00 -0.75 5.17
N ILE A 48 -7.13 -1.81 5.98
CA ILE A 48 -6.90 -3.19 5.52
C ILE A 48 -7.88 -3.54 4.38
N GLN A 49 -9.16 -3.22 4.53
CA GLN A 49 -10.16 -3.46 3.49
C GLN A 49 -9.83 -2.71 2.19
N ARG A 50 -9.42 -1.43 2.27
CA ARG A 50 -8.98 -0.63 1.11
C ARG A 50 -7.79 -1.27 0.41
N TYR A 51 -6.83 -1.76 1.18
CA TYR A 51 -5.65 -2.43 0.61
C TYR A 51 -6.05 -3.71 -0.13
N LEU A 52 -6.91 -4.55 0.48
CA LEU A 52 -7.39 -5.78 -0.16
C LEU A 52 -8.24 -5.50 -1.41
N LYS A 53 -8.92 -4.35 -1.50
CA LYS A 53 -9.59 -3.91 -2.73
C LYS A 53 -8.62 -3.77 -3.90
N ALA A 54 -7.37 -3.36 -3.66
CA ALA A 54 -6.34 -3.28 -4.71
C ALA A 54 -6.02 -4.65 -5.33
N ILE A 55 -6.13 -5.73 -4.55
CA ILE A 55 -5.98 -7.12 -5.03
C ILE A 55 -7.18 -7.49 -5.91
N ASN A 56 -8.40 -7.19 -5.44
CA ASN A 56 -9.62 -7.50 -6.18
C ASN A 56 -9.68 -6.78 -7.54
N GLU A 57 -9.14 -5.56 -7.63
CA GLU A 57 -9.16 -4.73 -8.84
C GLU A 57 -7.93 -4.89 -9.76
N ASP A 58 -7.03 -5.84 -9.50
CA ASP A 58 -5.80 -6.00 -10.28
C ASP A 58 -4.89 -4.78 -10.29
N LYS A 59 -4.93 -4.02 -9.20
CA LYS A 59 -4.13 -2.81 -9.02
C LYS A 59 -2.97 -3.00 -8.06
N LEU A 60 -2.91 -4.11 -7.31
CA LEU A 60 -1.90 -4.28 -6.26
C LEU A 60 -0.47 -4.05 -6.78
N TYR A 61 -0.08 -4.70 -7.88
CA TYR A 61 1.25 -4.50 -8.47
C TYR A 61 1.48 -3.05 -8.90
N LYS A 62 0.48 -2.43 -9.55
CA LYS A 62 0.57 -1.02 -9.98
C LYS A 62 0.76 -0.09 -8.78
N VAL A 63 0.07 -0.34 -7.68
CA VAL A 63 0.15 0.49 -6.48
C VAL A 63 1.49 0.31 -5.77
N LEU A 64 1.96 -0.94 -5.63
CA LEU A 64 3.19 -1.24 -4.89
C LEU A 64 4.47 -0.98 -5.67
N ASP A 65 4.43 -0.99 -6.99
CA ASP A 65 5.61 -0.83 -7.83
C ASP A 65 5.49 0.40 -8.73
N ASP A 66 4.63 0.35 -9.76
CA ASP A 66 4.57 1.37 -10.81
C ASP A 66 4.31 2.79 -10.26
N TYR A 67 3.31 2.93 -9.38
CA TYR A 67 2.92 4.21 -8.80
C TYR A 67 3.96 4.72 -7.81
N LYS A 68 4.57 3.84 -6.99
CA LYS A 68 5.65 4.24 -6.07
C LYS A 68 6.86 4.75 -6.84
N LYS A 69 7.32 4.00 -7.86
CA LYS A 69 8.41 4.42 -8.75
C LYS A 69 8.11 5.76 -9.43
N SER A 70 6.89 5.95 -9.91
CA SER A 70 6.48 7.20 -10.54
C SER A 70 6.48 8.35 -9.54
N LEU A 71 5.94 8.13 -8.33
CA LEU A 71 5.93 9.12 -7.26
C LEU A 71 7.36 9.57 -6.91
N ASP A 72 8.27 8.62 -6.70
CA ASP A 72 9.69 8.88 -6.37
C ASP A 72 10.38 9.64 -7.51
N PHE A 73 10.09 9.28 -8.77
CA PHE A 73 10.63 9.97 -9.93
C PHE A 73 10.21 11.44 -9.99
N TYR A 74 8.91 11.73 -9.81
CA TYR A 74 8.44 13.12 -9.81
C TYR A 74 8.94 13.90 -8.59
N GLN A 75 9.08 13.24 -7.43
CA GLN A 75 9.68 13.85 -6.25
C GLN A 75 11.14 14.24 -6.51
N GLN A 76 11.94 13.36 -7.12
CA GLN A 76 13.32 13.66 -7.49
C GLN A 76 13.42 14.80 -8.50
N LYS A 77 12.53 14.85 -9.49
CA LYS A 77 12.47 15.97 -10.44
C LYS A 77 12.17 17.29 -9.73
N LEU A 78 11.19 17.31 -8.83
CA LEU A 78 10.82 18.52 -8.08
C LEU A 78 11.94 19.02 -7.17
N ASN A 79 12.74 18.11 -6.64
CA ASN A 79 13.90 18.43 -5.79
C ASN A 79 15.16 18.83 -6.60
N SER A 80 15.15 18.74 -7.93
CA SER A 80 16.31 19.06 -8.75
C SER A 80 16.29 20.52 -9.23
N ASP A 81 17.46 21.16 -9.23
CA ASP A 81 17.61 22.58 -9.59
C ASP A 81 17.70 22.83 -11.11
N LYS A 82 17.23 21.90 -11.95
CA LYS A 82 17.29 22.07 -13.40
C LYS A 82 16.28 23.12 -13.85
N GLU A 83 16.75 24.13 -14.58
CA GLU A 83 15.91 25.23 -15.09
C GLU A 83 14.80 24.76 -16.05
N ASP A 84 15.05 23.69 -16.83
CA ASP A 84 14.10 23.19 -17.85
C ASP A 84 12.94 22.36 -17.29
N ILE A 85 12.75 22.31 -15.98
CA ILE A 85 11.70 21.50 -15.36
C ILE A 85 10.37 22.25 -15.36
N ASN A 86 9.38 21.67 -16.04
CA ASN A 86 7.99 22.05 -15.88
C ASN A 86 7.48 21.63 -14.49
N ARG A 87 7.71 22.49 -13.48
CA ARG A 87 7.35 22.23 -12.08
C ARG A 87 5.86 21.96 -11.89
N TYR A 88 5.00 22.75 -12.54
CA TYR A 88 3.55 22.58 -12.47
C TYR A 88 3.11 21.18 -12.90
N GLU A 89 3.63 20.68 -14.03
CA GLU A 89 3.31 19.34 -14.50
C GLU A 89 3.88 18.24 -13.59
N CYS A 90 5.07 18.45 -13.04
CA CYS A 90 5.66 17.52 -12.08
C CYS A 90 4.85 17.43 -10.79
N GLU A 91 4.40 18.55 -10.23
CA GLU A 91 3.54 18.58 -9.04
C GLU A 91 2.18 17.92 -9.30
N LYS A 92 1.58 18.20 -10.46
CA LYS A 92 0.32 17.57 -10.87
C LYS A 92 0.46 16.04 -10.91
N ASN A 93 1.52 15.54 -11.54
CA ASN A 93 1.77 14.10 -11.63
C ASN A 93 2.13 13.49 -10.26
N TYR A 94 2.96 14.16 -9.47
CA TYR A 94 3.27 13.72 -8.10
C TYR A 94 2.00 13.55 -7.26
N ASN A 95 1.13 14.57 -7.26
CA ASN A 95 -0.13 14.52 -6.53
C ASN A 95 -1.07 13.44 -7.06
N PHE A 96 -1.09 13.20 -8.38
CA PHE A 96 -1.85 12.11 -8.98
C PHE A 96 -1.40 10.75 -8.41
N TYR A 97 -0.11 10.40 -8.50
CA TYR A 97 0.38 9.11 -8.00
C TYR A 97 0.23 8.98 -6.48
N LYS A 98 0.44 10.07 -5.73
CA LYS A 98 0.23 10.10 -4.28
C LYS A 98 -1.21 9.77 -3.91
N ASN A 99 -2.18 10.39 -4.59
CA ASN A 99 -3.60 10.13 -4.37
C ASN A 99 -3.98 8.71 -4.78
N GLN A 100 -3.44 8.20 -5.90
CA GLN A 100 -3.66 6.82 -6.32
C GLN A 100 -3.16 5.81 -5.28
N ILE A 101 -1.97 6.01 -4.71
CA ILE A 101 -1.46 5.17 -3.62
C ILE A 101 -2.34 5.29 -2.39
N ASN A 102 -2.69 6.50 -1.96
CA ASN A 102 -3.53 6.73 -0.78
C ASN A 102 -4.93 6.10 -0.92
N ASN A 103 -5.51 6.07 -2.12
CA ASN A 103 -6.82 5.46 -2.37
C ASN A 103 -6.84 3.95 -2.10
N TYR A 104 -5.69 3.27 -2.22
CA TYR A 104 -5.57 1.83 -2.00
C TYR A 104 -4.91 1.50 -0.67
N CYS A 105 -3.81 2.15 -0.31
CA CYS A 105 -3.03 1.82 0.87
C CYS A 105 -3.46 2.61 2.12
N GLY A 106 -4.11 3.76 1.95
CA GLY A 106 -4.45 4.64 3.07
C GLY A 106 -3.22 4.95 3.93
N GLY A 107 -3.35 4.70 5.24
CA GLY A 107 -2.29 4.90 6.22
C GLY A 107 -1.38 3.70 6.46
N ILE A 108 -1.57 2.58 5.75
CA ILE A 108 -0.94 1.30 6.08
C ILE A 108 -0.27 0.62 4.88
N GLU A 109 0.62 -0.32 5.17
CA GLU A 109 1.15 -1.29 4.22
C GLU A 109 0.99 -2.71 4.74
N LEU A 110 0.60 -3.63 3.87
CA LEU A 110 0.45 -5.04 4.20
C LEU A 110 1.58 -5.86 3.57
N SER A 111 2.18 -6.72 4.38
CA SER A 111 3.08 -7.77 3.93
C SER A 111 2.32 -9.09 3.85
N PHE A 112 2.65 -9.93 2.87
CA PHE A 112 1.95 -11.19 2.66
C PHE A 112 2.91 -12.32 2.33
N LYS A 113 2.51 -13.53 2.69
CA LYS A 113 3.01 -14.75 2.07
C LYS A 113 2.29 -14.94 0.73
N PHE A 114 2.90 -14.47 -0.34
CA PHE A 114 2.41 -14.72 -1.70
C PHE A 114 3.18 -15.87 -2.36
N CYS A 115 2.44 -16.80 -2.96
CA CYS A 115 2.98 -17.56 -4.09
C CYS A 115 3.00 -16.64 -5.32
N HIS A 116 4.11 -16.67 -6.08
CA HIS A 116 4.35 -15.90 -7.30
C HIS A 116 3.19 -15.97 -8.33
N SER A 117 2.32 -16.97 -8.22
CA SER A 117 1.14 -17.18 -9.06
C SER A 117 0.05 -16.10 -8.95
N ILE A 118 -0.08 -15.33 -7.86
CA ILE A 118 -1.09 -14.25 -7.79
C ILE A 118 -0.61 -12.98 -8.54
N LEU A 119 0.69 -12.69 -8.52
CA LEU A 119 1.26 -11.57 -9.26
C LEU A 119 1.44 -11.88 -10.77
N SER A 120 1.63 -13.15 -11.12
CA SER A 120 1.83 -13.60 -12.51
C SER A 120 0.59 -14.24 -13.17
N GLY A 121 -0.35 -14.76 -12.39
CA GLY A 121 -1.47 -15.58 -12.86
C GLY A 121 -2.62 -14.81 -13.51
N ARG A 122 -2.68 -13.48 -13.36
CA ARG A 122 -3.65 -12.64 -14.10
C ARG A 122 -3.09 -12.02 -15.38
N LYS A 123 -1.79 -12.20 -15.68
CA LYS A 123 -1.22 -11.90 -17.01
C LYS A 123 -1.47 -12.99 -18.06
N LYS A 124 -1.93 -14.18 -17.66
CA LYS A 124 -2.35 -15.24 -18.58
C LYS A 124 -3.82 -15.50 -18.32
N GLY A 125 -4.70 -15.08 -19.24
CA GLY A 125 -6.13 -15.35 -19.19
C GLY A 125 -6.42 -16.85 -19.08
N LYS A 126 -6.47 -17.35 -17.85
CA LYS A 126 -6.88 -18.70 -17.47
C LYS A 126 -7.79 -18.59 -16.26
N TYR A 127 -8.92 -17.91 -16.45
CA TYR A 127 -10.26 -18.32 -16.06
C TYR A 127 -11.22 -17.68 -17.06
#